data_AF-A0AAW5QPS7-F1
#
_entry.id   AF-A0AAW5QPS7-F1
#
_cell.length_a   1.000
_cell.length_b   1.000
_cell.length_c   1.000
_cell.angle_alpha   90.00
_cell.angle_beta   90.00
_cell.angle_gamma   90.00
#
_symmetry.space_group_name_H-M   'P 1'
#
loop_
_entity.id
_entity.type
_entity.pdbx_description
1 polymer ?
#
loop_
_entity_poly.entity_id
_entity_poly.type
_entity_poly.pdbx_seq_one_letter_code
_entity_poly.pdbx_strand_id
1 'polypeptide(L)'
;MGAPAHDPRSAAQAAHELAMSEVSDVLVNIEHAITRAKKAKKRLGNSPEEHNAQLALADALKELERTRTRLQKDAYFSGDELRLV
;
A
#
# COMPACT_ATOMS: atom_id res chain seq x y z
N MET A 1 25.45 -27.73 27.86
CA MET A 1 24.14 -27.18 27.45
C MET A 1 24.31 -25.67 27.33
N GLY A 2 24.48 -25.16 26.10
CA GLY A 2 24.60 -23.72 25.87
C GLY A 2 23.23 -23.07 26.00
N ALA A 3 23.10 -22.06 26.85
CA ALA A 3 21.90 -21.24 26.91
C ALA A 3 21.66 -20.60 25.53
N PRO A 4 20.42 -20.54 25.03
CA PRO A 4 20.14 -19.80 23.81
C PRO A 4 20.50 -18.33 24.08
N ALA A 5 21.37 -17.77 23.24
CA ALA A 5 21.60 -16.34 23.21
C ALA A 5 20.26 -15.70 22.85
N HIS A 6 19.56 -15.17 23.87
CA HIS A 6 18.45 -14.26 23.67
C HIS A 6 19.03 -13.06 22.93
N ASP A 7 18.85 -12.99 21.62
CA ASP A 7 19.08 -11.76 20.89
C ASP A 7 17.91 -10.83 21.23
N PRO A 8 18.10 -9.85 22.12
CA PRO A 8 17.01 -8.96 22.47
C PRO A 8 16.96 -7.94 21.35
N ARG A 9 15.97 -8.06 20.45
CA ARG A 9 15.61 -6.93 19.58
C ARG A 9 15.55 -5.69 20.48
N SER A 10 16.41 -4.73 20.21
CA SER A 10 16.40 -3.47 20.96
C SER A 10 15.01 -2.85 20.83
N ALA A 11 14.54 -2.13 21.83
CA ALA A 11 13.23 -1.47 21.76
C ALA A 11 13.08 -0.60 20.49
N ALA A 12 14.19 -0.04 20.00
CA ALA A 12 14.26 0.69 18.74
C ALA A 12 13.99 -0.19 17.50
N GLN A 13 14.55 -1.40 17.44
CA GLN A 13 14.29 -2.35 16.36
C GLN A 13 12.83 -2.81 16.35
N ALA A 14 12.26 -3.13 17.51
CA ALA A 14 10.85 -3.51 17.62
C ALA A 14 9.91 -2.36 17.20
N ALA A 15 10.22 -1.12 17.61
CA ALA A 15 9.46 0.06 17.20
C ALA A 15 9.56 0.31 15.68
N HIS A 16 10.73 0.10 15.09
CA HIS A 16 10.94 0.22 13.65
C HIS A 16 10.16 -0.84 12.87
N GLU A 17 10.24 -2.12 13.28
CA GLU A 17 9.47 -3.21 12.67
C GLU A 17 7.96 -2.92 12.70
N LEU A 18 7.45 -2.45 13.84
CA LEU A 18 6.04 -2.07 13.98
C LEU A 18 5.66 -0.94 13.00
N ALA A 19 6.47 0.12 12.93
CA ALA A 19 6.21 1.23 12.01
C ALA A 19 6.19 0.79 10.53
N MET A 20 7.10 -0.11 10.14
CA MET A 20 7.11 -0.65 8.78
C MET A 20 5.96 -1.62 8.49
N SER A 21 5.44 -2.30 9.53
CA SER A 21 4.21 -3.09 9.42
C SER A 21 3.01 -2.20 9.11
N GLU A 22 2.85 -1.08 9.81
CA GLU A 22 1.77 -0.12 9.57
C GLU A 22 1.80 0.45 8.13
N VAL A 23 2.99 0.75 7.61
CA VAL A 23 3.15 1.16 6.19
C VAL A 23 2.71 0.06 5.23
N SER A 24 3.04 -1.20 5.54
CA SER A 24 2.61 -2.36 4.75
C SER A 24 1.08 -2.51 4.76
N ASP A 25 0.45 -2.30 5.92
CA ASP A 25 -1.01 -2.36 6.06
C ASP A 25 -1.71 -1.27 5.25
N VAL A 26 -1.14 -0.06 5.19
CA VAL A 26 -1.63 1.01 4.32
C VAL A 26 -1.58 0.59 2.84
N LEU A 27 -0.49 -0.02 2.39
CA LEU A 27 -0.40 -0.53 1.02
C LEU A 27 -1.45 -1.61 0.71
N VAL A 28 -1.65 -2.55 1.63
CA VAL A 28 -2.68 -3.59 1.51
C VAL A 28 -4.08 -2.96 1.41
N ASN A 29 -4.37 -1.94 2.22
CA ASN A 29 -5.64 -1.23 2.17
C ASN A 29 -5.86 -0.52 0.82
N ILE A 30 -4.81 0.07 0.23
CA ILE A 30 -4.89 0.65 -1.11
C ILE A 30 -5.17 -0.43 -2.16
N GLU A 31 -4.54 -1.61 -2.07
CA GLU A 31 -4.80 -2.74 -2.97
C GLU A 31 -6.24 -3.26 -2.88
N HIS A 32 -6.77 -3.35 -1.66
CA HIS A 32 -8.16 -3.67 -1.41
C HIS A 32 -9.10 -2.63 -2.04
N ALA A 33 -8.81 -1.33 -1.89
CA ALA A 33 -9.58 -0.25 -2.50
C ALA A 33 -9.57 -0.35 -4.03
N ILE A 34 -8.40 -0.57 -4.66
CA ILE A 34 -8.26 -0.77 -6.11
C ILE A 34 -9.11 -1.96 -6.56
N THR A 35 -9.02 -3.10 -5.87
CA THR A 35 -9.78 -4.30 -6.19
C THR A 35 -11.29 -4.06 -6.09
N ARG A 36 -11.72 -3.33 -5.05
CA ARG A 36 -13.12 -2.98 -4.86
C ARG A 36 -13.61 -2.02 -5.95
N ALA A 37 -12.84 -1.01 -6.31
CA ALA A 37 -13.15 -0.07 -7.38
C ALA A 37 -13.28 -0.77 -8.73
N LYS A 38 -12.35 -1.69 -9.08
CA LYS A 38 -12.46 -2.51 -10.31
C LYS A 38 -13.75 -3.34 -10.33
N LYS A 39 -14.12 -3.94 -9.20
CA LYS A 39 -15.38 -4.70 -9.07
C LYS A 39 -16.61 -3.81 -9.18
N ALA A 40 -16.61 -2.62 -8.56
CA ALA A 40 -17.72 -1.68 -8.62
C ALA A 40 -17.93 -1.15 -10.05
N LYS A 41 -16.86 -0.79 -10.77
CA LYS A 41 -16.94 -0.35 -12.16
C LYS A 41 -17.60 -1.38 -13.08
N LYS A 42 -17.33 -2.67 -12.86
CA LYS A 42 -17.96 -3.78 -13.60
C LYS A 42 -19.44 -3.98 -13.31
N ARG A 43 -19.94 -3.45 -12.18
CA ARG A 43 -21.34 -3.61 -11.74
C ARG A 43 -22.23 -2.43 -12.11
N LEU A 44 -21.65 -1.27 -12.39
CA LEU A 44 -22.39 -0.08 -12.78
C LEU A 44 -23.06 -0.29 -14.15
N GLY A 45 -24.35 0.03 -14.24
CA GLY A 45 -25.12 0.03 -15.47
C GLY A 45 -24.88 1.27 -16.34
N ASN A 46 -25.87 1.59 -17.17
CA ASN A 46 -25.80 2.66 -18.18
C ASN A 46 -26.74 3.84 -17.87
N SER A 47 -27.28 3.94 -16.66
CA SER A 47 -28.03 5.15 -16.29
C SER A 47 -27.11 6.38 -16.25
N PRO A 48 -27.63 7.60 -16.43
CA PRO A 48 -26.82 8.82 -16.35
C PRO A 48 -26.06 8.96 -15.02
N GLU A 49 -26.67 8.55 -13.90
CA GLU A 49 -26.02 8.54 -12.58
C GLU A 49 -24.87 7.54 -12.52
N GLU A 50 -25.10 6.30 -12.99
CA GLU A 50 -24.06 5.27 -13.03
C GLU A 50 -22.93 5.63 -13.99
N HIS A 51 -23.22 6.33 -15.08
CA HIS A 51 -22.19 6.83 -16.01
C HIS A 51 -21.26 7.84 -15.33
N ASN A 52 -21.82 8.80 -14.59
CA ASN A 52 -21.02 9.75 -13.81
C ASN A 52 -20.19 9.01 -12.74
N ALA A 53 -20.76 8.00 -12.09
CA ALA A 53 -20.03 7.15 -11.15
C ALA A 53 -18.90 6.36 -11.82
N GLN A 54 -19.09 5.86 -13.05
CA GLN A 54 -18.05 5.17 -13.81
C GLN A 54 -16.86 6.08 -14.12
N LEU A 55 -17.12 7.33 -14.51
CA LEU A 55 -16.08 8.33 -14.79
C LEU A 55 -15.29 8.66 -13.52
N ALA A 56 -15.97 9.04 -12.44
CA ALA A 56 -15.33 9.36 -11.17
C ALA A 56 -14.52 8.17 -10.63
N LEU A 57 -15.06 6.95 -10.72
CA LEU A 57 -14.37 5.74 -10.26
C LEU A 57 -13.17 5.38 -11.14
N ALA A 58 -13.22 5.68 -12.44
CA ALA A 58 -12.08 5.47 -13.34
C ALA A 58 -10.92 6.41 -13.00
N ASP A 59 -11.19 7.65 -12.63
CA ASP A 59 -10.16 8.61 -12.24
C ASP A 59 -9.59 8.27 -10.85
N ALA A 60 -10.45 7.95 -9.88
CA ALA A 60 -10.02 7.47 -8.57
C ALA A 60 -9.13 6.21 -8.67
N LEU A 61 -9.44 5.29 -9.61
CA LEU A 61 -8.61 4.11 -9.85
C LEU A 61 -7.17 4.49 -10.26
N LYS A 62 -7.02 5.44 -11.19
CA LYS A 62 -5.71 5.89 -11.66
C LYS A 62 -4.91 6.51 -10.52
N GLU A 63 -5.56 7.30 -9.67
CA GLU A 63 -4.92 7.94 -8.51
C GLU A 63 -4.49 6.92 -7.45
N LEU A 64 -5.32 5.92 -7.16
CA LEU A 64 -4.98 4.84 -6.24
C LEU A 64 -3.81 4.01 -6.75
N GLU A 65 -3.80 3.64 -8.03
CA GLU A 65 -2.69 2.90 -8.65
C GLU A 65 -1.39 3.71 -8.59
N ARG A 66 -1.44 5.01 -8.93
CA ARG A 66 -0.29 5.92 -8.80
C ARG A 66 0.20 6.03 -7.36
N THR A 67 -0.73 6.17 -6.40
CA THR A 67 -0.41 6.31 -4.98
C THR A 67 0.24 5.04 -4.43
N ARG A 68 -0.30 3.87 -4.78
CA ARG A 68 0.30 2.57 -4.42
C ARG A 68 1.74 2.47 -4.93
N THR A 69 1.94 2.72 -6.22
CA THR A 69 3.28 2.62 -6.84
C THR A 69 4.26 3.59 -6.20
N ARG A 70 3.85 4.84 -5.97
CA ARG A 70 4.71 5.84 -5.33
C ARG A 70 5.04 5.43 -3.89
N LEU A 71 4.04 5.09 -3.08
CA LEU A 71 4.27 4.69 -1.68
C LEU A 71 5.19 3.48 -1.58
N GLN A 72 4.98 2.45 -2.41
CA GLN A 72 5.84 1.28 -2.44
C GLN A 72 7.28 1.64 -2.83
N LYS A 73 7.45 2.47 -3.86
CA LYS A 73 8.77 2.93 -4.30
C LYS A 73 9.47 3.75 -3.21
N ASP A 74 8.76 4.70 -2.62
CA ASP A 74 9.33 5.66 -1.68
C ASP A 74 9.67 4.98 -0.34
N ALA A 75 8.80 4.08 0.15
CA ALA A 75 8.99 3.40 1.43
C ALA A 75 10.05 2.29 1.41
N TYR A 76 10.21 1.57 0.29
CA TYR A 76 11.08 0.38 0.26
C TYR A 76 12.28 0.51 -0.69
N PHE A 77 12.27 1.48 -1.61
CA PHE A 77 13.26 1.54 -2.70
C PHE A 77 13.94 2.91 -2.89
N SER A 78 13.58 3.94 -2.10
CA SER A 78 14.05 5.33 -2.34
C SER A 78 14.96 5.89 -1.24
N GLY A 79 15.57 5.04 -0.41
CA GLY A 79 16.59 5.48 0.54
C GLY A 79 17.94 5.75 -0.14
N ASP A 80 18.69 6.74 0.37
CA ASP A 80 20.07 7.01 -0.09
C ASP A 80 20.99 5.79 0.04
N GLU A 81 20.67 4.83 0.91
CA GLU A 81 21.39 3.56 1.06
C GLU A 81 21.25 2.59 -0.15
N LEU A 82 20.28 2.81 -1.04
CA LEU A 82 20.12 2.01 -2.28
C LEU A 82 20.83 2.61 -3.49
N ARG A 83 21.43 3.79 -3.36
CA ARG A 83 22.40 4.29 -4.34
C ARG A 83 23.74 3.61 -4.09
N LEU A 84 23.87 2.38 -4.57
CA LEU A 84 25.19 1.79 -4.80
C LEU A 84 25.92 2.65 -5.83
N VAL A 85 26.84 3.50 -5.36
CA VAL A 85 27.96 4.03 -6.14
C VAL A 85 29.14 3.08 -6.04
#